data_AF-A0A0B7HGL7-F1
#
_entry.id   AF-A0A0B7HGL7-F1
#
_cell.length_a   1.000
_cell.length_b   1.000
_cell.length_c   1.000
_cell.angle_alpha   90.00
_cell.angle_beta   90.00
_cell.angle_gamma   90.00
#
_symmetry.space_group_name_H-M   'P 1'
#
loop_
_entity.id
_entity.type
_entity.pdbx_description
1 polymer ?
#
loop_
_entity_poly.entity_id
_entity_poly.type
_entity_poly.pdbx_seq_one_letter_code
_entity_poly.pdbx_strand_id
1 'polypeptide(L)'
;MKITNSDLQRNDFASLAFFDAANYNVKNIREDIEHYKTLDKIRTGIFGNIKALSLLSEHFDGGDNPIMTEEAQQWKIILLDYCERNKRKIPKALRDDFLRNLTSDLDKIIENSNDIPDFIWKNDAQKREIIIKVENQILKNKYIALAELKYSKLGGALQNYLLECLQKLEENEQKPEEPTISRKSTRSFRPHIFASSDNEYTLLLDDFDLFLTEKQHSEDTEINAYDIEKRLKKYLKETNKPLLKTLFFDCESSLFSVRSQNLENLIQLQKALLHLAFDNQ
;
A
#
# COMPACT_ATOMS: atom_id res chain seq x y z
N MET A 1 33.83 2.46 -9.17
CA MET A 1 33.66 3.66 -8.31
C MET A 1 32.65 3.30 -7.25
N LYS A 2 33.09 3.17 -5.99
CA LYS A 2 32.20 2.84 -4.86
C LYS A 2 31.34 4.07 -4.56
N ILE A 3 30.07 4.04 -4.93
CA ILE A 3 29.05 5.02 -4.53
C ILE A 3 28.60 4.67 -3.10
N THR A 4 29.53 4.59 -2.16
CA THR A 4 29.22 4.19 -0.76
C THR A 4 29.81 5.14 0.27
N ASN A 5 30.32 6.30 -0.13
CA ASN A 5 31.01 7.26 0.75
C ASN A 5 30.57 8.71 0.52
N SER A 6 29.28 8.97 0.31
CA SER A 6 28.79 10.36 0.32
C SER A 6 27.85 10.58 1.49
N ASP A 7 28.14 11.62 2.27
CA ASP A 7 27.33 12.15 3.38
C ASP A 7 25.85 12.43 3.00
N LEU A 8 25.50 12.34 1.71
CA LEU A 8 24.14 12.30 1.17
C LEU A 8 23.26 11.16 1.72
N GLN A 9 23.84 10.09 2.28
CA GLN A 9 23.09 8.95 2.86
C GLN A 9 22.85 9.09 4.38
N ARG A 10 23.35 10.15 5.03
CA ARG A 10 23.21 10.39 6.48
C ARG A 10 22.33 11.59 6.80
N ASN A 11 21.23 11.73 6.07
CA ASN A 11 20.16 12.66 6.42
C ASN A 11 18.96 11.81 6.84
N ASP A 12 18.26 12.21 7.90
CA ASP A 12 17.15 11.45 8.50
C ASP A 12 16.02 11.10 7.49
N PHE A 13 15.83 11.92 6.45
CA PHE A 13 14.88 11.68 5.36
C PHE A 13 15.31 10.55 4.41
N ALA A 14 16.62 10.39 4.18
CA ALA A 14 17.10 9.24 3.41
C ALA A 14 16.86 7.94 4.18
N SER A 15 17.11 7.94 5.49
CA SER A 15 16.81 6.80 6.38
C SER A 15 15.32 6.47 6.40
N LEU A 16 14.45 7.49 6.47
CA LEU A 16 12.99 7.31 6.38
C LEU A 16 12.56 6.73 5.03
N ALA A 17 13.10 7.22 3.91
CA ALA A 17 12.76 6.69 2.58
C ALA A 17 13.19 5.22 2.41
N PHE A 18 14.37 4.85 2.93
CA PHE A 18 14.81 3.44 2.95
C PHE A 18 13.93 2.57 3.84
N PHE A 19 13.53 3.09 5.01
CA PHE A 19 12.61 2.41 5.92
C PHE A 19 11.22 2.21 5.30
N ASP A 20 10.64 3.23 4.67
CA ASP A 20 9.35 3.14 3.99
C ASP A 20 9.40 2.17 2.81
N ALA A 21 10.48 2.21 2.02
CA ALA A 21 10.70 1.26 0.93
C ALA A 21 10.80 -0.18 1.44
N ALA A 22 11.50 -0.43 2.54
CA ALA A 22 11.57 -1.77 3.12
C ALA A 22 10.21 -2.22 3.67
N ASN A 23 9.49 -1.35 4.38
CA ASN A 23 8.15 -1.66 4.88
C ASN A 23 7.17 -1.98 3.75
N TYR A 24 7.23 -1.24 2.65
CA TYR A 24 6.44 -1.52 1.46
C TYR A 24 6.73 -2.91 0.88
N ASN A 25 8.01 -3.26 0.74
CA ASN A 25 8.42 -4.58 0.25
C ASN A 25 8.00 -5.70 1.21
N VAL A 26 8.20 -5.52 2.52
CA VAL A 26 7.78 -6.47 3.55
C VAL A 26 6.28 -6.69 3.51
N LYS A 27 5.48 -5.61 3.43
CA LYS A 27 4.03 -5.69 3.31
C LYS A 27 3.62 -6.50 2.09
N ASN A 28 4.17 -6.20 0.91
CA ASN A 28 3.84 -6.93 -0.31
C ASN A 28 4.23 -8.41 -0.22
N ILE A 29 5.36 -8.74 0.40
CA ILE A 29 5.76 -10.13 0.63
C ILE A 29 4.76 -10.81 1.57
N ARG A 30 4.38 -10.18 2.70
CA ARG A 30 3.40 -10.73 3.65
C ARG A 30 2.04 -11.01 3.00
N GLU A 31 1.55 -10.09 2.17
CA GLU A 31 0.27 -10.24 1.48
C GLU A 31 0.28 -11.39 0.46
N ASP A 32 1.42 -11.64 -0.19
CA ASP A 32 1.50 -12.60 -1.28
C ASP A 32 2.08 -13.97 -0.90
N ILE A 33 2.91 -14.08 0.15
CA ILE A 33 3.75 -15.26 0.42
C ILE A 33 2.92 -16.54 0.60
N GLU A 34 1.76 -16.45 1.24
CA GLU A 34 0.88 -17.60 1.46
C GLU A 34 0.35 -18.20 0.15
N HIS A 35 0.12 -17.35 -0.87
CA HIS A 35 -0.31 -17.84 -2.19
C HIS A 35 0.76 -18.74 -2.83
N TYR A 36 2.04 -18.50 -2.57
CA TYR A 36 3.12 -19.30 -3.15
C TYR A 36 3.17 -20.73 -2.63
N LYS A 37 2.54 -21.05 -1.49
CA LYS A 37 2.45 -22.44 -0.97
C LYS A 37 1.70 -23.37 -1.92
N THR A 38 0.69 -22.88 -2.62
CA THR A 38 -0.17 -23.70 -3.50
C THR A 38 -0.08 -23.30 -4.97
N LEU A 39 0.50 -22.13 -5.27
CA LEU A 39 0.61 -21.62 -6.63
C LEU A 39 1.44 -22.54 -7.54
N ASP A 40 0.92 -22.77 -8.75
CA ASP A 40 1.52 -23.60 -9.78
C ASP A 40 1.91 -22.79 -11.03
N LYS A 41 1.61 -21.49 -11.11
CA LYS A 41 2.01 -20.62 -12.22
C LYS A 41 3.24 -19.83 -11.86
N ILE A 42 4.12 -19.56 -12.84
CA ILE A 42 5.25 -18.65 -12.67
C ILE A 42 4.72 -17.24 -12.43
N ARG A 43 5.01 -16.68 -11.25
CA ARG A 43 4.83 -15.27 -10.91
C ARG A 43 6.16 -14.71 -10.44
N THR A 44 6.45 -13.47 -10.83
CA THR A 44 7.75 -12.84 -10.58
C THR A 44 7.73 -11.70 -9.57
N GLY A 45 6.55 -11.17 -9.24
CA GLY A 45 6.41 -9.99 -8.39
C GLY A 45 7.09 -10.14 -7.03
N ILE A 46 6.92 -11.28 -6.36
CA ILE A 46 7.52 -11.51 -5.04
C ILE A 46 9.06 -11.51 -5.09
N PHE A 47 9.65 -12.00 -6.17
CA PHE A 47 11.11 -12.05 -6.32
C PHE A 47 11.72 -10.65 -6.50
N GLY A 48 10.99 -9.73 -7.13
CA GLY A 48 11.37 -8.32 -7.19
C GLY A 48 11.42 -7.69 -5.79
N ASN A 49 10.40 -7.97 -4.97
CA ASN A 49 10.34 -7.47 -3.59
C ASN A 49 11.45 -8.08 -2.72
N ILE A 50 11.73 -9.38 -2.86
CA ILE A 50 12.87 -10.04 -2.17
C ILE A 50 14.19 -9.40 -2.59
N LYS A 51 14.38 -9.14 -3.89
CA LYS A 51 15.61 -8.51 -4.36
C LYS A 51 15.78 -7.12 -3.79
N ALA A 52 14.75 -6.28 -3.88
CA ALA A 52 14.76 -4.93 -3.32
C ALA A 52 15.04 -4.96 -1.82
N LEU A 53 14.36 -5.84 -1.09
CA LEU A 53 14.54 -5.97 0.36
C LEU A 53 15.95 -6.44 0.74
N SER A 54 16.58 -7.34 -0.03
CA SER A 54 17.96 -7.78 0.22
C SER A 54 19.00 -6.67 0.04
N LEU A 55 18.73 -5.68 -0.81
CA LEU A 55 19.61 -4.52 -1.01
C LEU A 55 19.39 -3.48 0.08
N LEU A 56 18.14 -3.32 0.52
CA LEU A 56 17.77 -2.41 1.59
C LEU A 56 18.20 -2.93 2.97
N SER A 57 18.25 -4.26 3.15
CA SER A 57 18.55 -4.86 4.45
C SER A 57 19.97 -4.58 4.95
N GLU A 58 20.92 -4.33 4.04
CA GLU A 58 22.31 -3.97 4.36
C GLU A 58 22.43 -2.58 5.01
N HIS A 59 21.36 -1.78 5.02
CA HIS A 59 21.35 -0.41 5.52
C HIS A 59 20.58 -0.22 6.84
N PHE A 60 20.05 -1.30 7.43
CA PHE A 60 19.42 -1.23 8.76
C PHE A 60 20.46 -1.42 9.86
N ASP A 61 20.85 -0.33 10.51
CA ASP A 61 21.61 -0.37 11.76
C ASP A 61 20.64 -0.43 12.95
N GLY A 62 20.70 -1.52 13.74
CA GLY A 62 20.29 -1.53 15.14
C GLY A 62 18.84 -1.15 15.49
N GLY A 63 17.88 -2.04 15.21
CA GLY A 63 16.57 -2.07 15.87
C GLY A 63 15.37 -1.66 15.02
N ASP A 64 15.58 -0.89 13.95
CA ASP A 64 14.51 -0.41 13.05
C ASP A 64 14.22 -1.34 11.86
N ASN A 65 14.76 -2.57 11.85
CA ASN A 65 14.45 -3.51 10.79
C ASN A 65 13.00 -4.06 10.94
N PRO A 66 12.11 -3.88 9.95
CA PRO A 66 10.73 -4.40 10.02
C PRO A 66 10.62 -5.93 9.87
N ILE A 67 11.73 -6.63 9.65
CA ILE A 67 11.80 -8.05 9.31
C ILE A 67 12.20 -8.87 10.53
N MET A 68 11.42 -9.90 10.83
CA MET A 68 11.74 -10.88 11.89
C MET A 68 12.50 -12.07 11.29
N THR A 69 13.50 -12.59 12.02
CA THR A 69 14.31 -13.74 11.56
C THR A 69 13.46 -14.96 11.23
N GLU A 70 12.52 -15.33 12.12
CA GLU A 70 11.63 -16.48 11.90
C GLU A 70 10.78 -16.30 10.64
N GLU A 71 10.28 -15.09 10.40
CA GLU A 71 9.48 -14.76 9.23
C GLU A 71 10.29 -14.90 7.94
N ALA A 72 11.50 -14.34 7.89
CA ALA A 72 12.38 -14.44 6.73
C ALA A 72 12.79 -15.91 6.45
N GLN A 73 13.00 -16.71 7.49
CA GLN A 73 13.25 -18.15 7.35
C GLN A 73 12.05 -18.89 6.73
N GLN A 74 10.82 -18.55 7.14
CA GLN A 74 9.62 -19.12 6.55
C GLN A 74 9.46 -18.73 5.08
N TRP A 75 9.72 -17.47 4.73
CA TRP A 75 9.71 -17.03 3.33
C TRP A 75 10.70 -17.84 2.49
N LYS A 76 11.91 -18.07 3.02
CA LYS A 76 12.93 -18.89 2.34
C LYS A 76 12.43 -20.30 2.06
N ILE A 77 11.81 -20.95 3.05
CA ILE A 77 11.26 -22.31 2.88
C ILE A 77 10.18 -22.32 1.79
N ILE A 78 9.21 -21.39 1.86
CA ILE A 78 8.07 -21.34 0.94
C ILE A 78 8.53 -21.07 -0.51
N LEU A 79 9.42 -20.10 -0.70
CA LEU A 79 9.85 -19.69 -2.03
C LEU A 79 10.75 -20.73 -2.70
N LEU A 80 11.64 -21.38 -1.94
CA LEU A 80 12.47 -22.46 -2.48
C LEU A 80 11.63 -23.69 -2.84
N ASP A 81 10.67 -24.07 -2.01
CA ASP A 81 9.71 -25.13 -2.35
C ASP A 81 8.91 -24.79 -3.62
N TYR A 82 8.39 -23.56 -3.71
CA TYR A 82 7.69 -23.08 -4.89
C TYR A 82 8.54 -23.18 -6.16
N CYS A 83 9.81 -22.78 -6.09
CA CYS A 83 10.72 -22.87 -7.24
C CYS A 83 11.00 -24.32 -7.63
N GLU A 84 11.12 -25.22 -6.66
CA GLU A 84 11.33 -26.65 -6.92
C GLU A 84 10.10 -27.30 -7.57
N ARG A 85 8.89 -27.03 -7.05
CA ARG A 85 7.62 -27.48 -7.65
C ARG A 85 7.45 -26.96 -9.08
N ASN A 86 7.88 -25.74 -9.34
CA ASN A 86 7.75 -25.08 -10.63
C ASN A 86 8.99 -25.16 -11.52
N LYS A 87 10.02 -25.92 -11.13
CA LYS A 87 11.34 -25.92 -11.80
C LYS A 87 11.24 -26.16 -13.30
N ARG A 88 10.34 -27.04 -13.74
CA ARG A 88 10.13 -27.39 -15.15
C ARG A 88 9.64 -26.20 -16.00
N LYS A 89 9.01 -25.20 -15.38
CA LYS A 89 8.48 -23.99 -16.00
C LYS A 89 9.51 -22.86 -16.06
N ILE A 90 10.62 -22.98 -15.32
CA ILE A 90 11.73 -22.02 -15.33
C ILE A 90 12.73 -22.42 -16.43
N PRO A 91 13.14 -21.48 -17.31
CA PRO A 91 14.13 -21.74 -18.35
C PRO A 91 15.40 -22.38 -17.80
N LYS A 92 15.79 -23.54 -18.35
CA LYS A 92 16.93 -24.33 -17.85
C LYS A 92 18.24 -23.53 -17.82
N ALA A 93 18.44 -22.65 -18.80
CA ALA A 93 19.63 -21.80 -18.90
C ALA A 93 19.76 -20.76 -17.78
N LEU A 94 18.66 -20.40 -17.11
CA LEU A 94 18.62 -19.35 -16.09
C LEU A 94 18.32 -19.90 -14.68
N ARG A 95 17.91 -21.17 -14.59
CA ARG A 95 17.36 -21.77 -13.37
C ARG A 95 18.36 -21.77 -12.21
N ASP A 96 19.57 -22.26 -12.46
CA ASP A 96 20.56 -22.46 -11.41
C ASP A 96 21.07 -21.10 -10.90
N ASP A 97 21.29 -20.15 -11.81
CA ASP A 97 21.65 -18.78 -11.48
C ASP A 97 20.54 -18.06 -10.71
N PHE A 98 19.28 -18.23 -11.13
CA PHE A 98 18.12 -17.66 -10.43
C PHE A 98 18.00 -18.22 -9.01
N LEU A 99 18.07 -19.53 -8.83
CA LEU A 99 17.98 -20.18 -7.52
C LEU A 99 19.13 -19.77 -6.59
N ARG A 100 20.35 -19.67 -7.13
CA ARG A 100 21.51 -19.19 -6.37
C ARG A 100 21.32 -17.75 -5.93
N ASN A 101 20.87 -16.87 -6.82
CA ASN A 101 20.64 -15.45 -6.49
C ASN A 101 19.53 -15.29 -5.47
N LEU A 102 18.39 -15.97 -5.66
CA LEU A 102 17.27 -15.97 -4.72
C LEU A 102 17.70 -16.44 -3.32
N THR A 103 18.47 -17.53 -3.27
CA THR A 103 19.00 -18.06 -2.00
C THR A 103 19.91 -17.05 -1.32
N SER A 104 20.83 -16.44 -2.07
CA SER A 104 21.73 -15.40 -1.54
C SER A 104 20.96 -14.16 -1.05
N ASP A 105 19.93 -13.72 -1.77
CA ASP A 105 19.14 -12.55 -1.38
C ASP A 105 18.34 -12.83 -0.10
N LEU A 106 17.77 -14.03 0.04
CA LEU A 106 17.07 -14.47 1.26
C LEU A 106 18.01 -14.63 2.45
N ASP A 107 19.21 -15.17 2.24
CA ASP A 107 20.22 -15.30 3.29
C ASP A 107 20.66 -13.94 3.84
N LYS A 108 20.86 -12.96 2.96
CA LYS A 108 21.13 -11.57 3.37
C LYS A 108 20.00 -10.94 4.18
N ILE A 109 18.75 -11.23 3.82
CA ILE A 109 17.60 -10.74 4.59
C ILE A 109 17.60 -11.34 6.00
N ILE A 110 17.88 -12.65 6.13
CA ILE A 110 17.92 -13.37 7.41
C ILE A 110 19.12 -12.89 8.27
N GLU A 111 20.28 -12.65 7.65
CA GLU A 111 21.46 -12.16 8.37
C GLU A 111 21.21 -10.78 9.00
N ASN A 112 20.45 -9.93 8.31
CA ASN A 112 20.17 -8.57 8.73
C ASN A 112 18.87 -8.42 9.54
N SER A 113 18.07 -9.48 9.72
CA SER A 113 16.76 -9.41 10.40
C SER A 113 16.85 -9.33 11.93
N ASN A 114 15.74 -8.93 12.55
CA ASN A 114 15.62 -8.79 14.00
C ASN A 114 15.18 -10.10 14.67
N ASP A 115 15.87 -10.47 15.75
CA ASP A 115 15.53 -11.60 16.61
C ASP A 115 14.57 -11.13 17.74
N ILE A 116 13.29 -10.92 17.39
CA ILE A 116 12.22 -10.49 18.31
C ILE A 116 11.15 -11.60 18.39
N PRO A 117 10.51 -11.86 19.55
CA PRO A 117 9.61 -13.01 19.75
C PRO A 117 8.40 -13.06 18.79
N ASP A 118 8.05 -14.29 18.36
CA ASP A 118 7.06 -14.72 17.35
C ASP A 118 5.66 -14.04 17.36
N PHE A 119 5.26 -13.43 18.47
CA PHE A 119 3.85 -13.09 18.72
C PHE A 119 3.34 -11.87 17.91
N ILE A 120 4.23 -10.96 17.50
CA ILE A 120 3.81 -9.68 16.91
C ILE A 120 3.37 -9.84 15.45
N TRP A 121 4.10 -10.60 14.64
CA TRP A 121 3.88 -10.67 13.19
C TRP A 121 2.79 -11.66 12.77
N LYS A 122 2.65 -12.79 13.49
CA LYS A 122 1.59 -13.80 13.23
C LYS A 122 0.19 -13.17 13.36
N ASN A 123 0.03 -12.16 14.20
CA ASN A 123 -1.24 -11.45 14.40
C ASN A 123 -1.60 -10.55 13.20
N ASP A 124 -0.61 -9.89 12.58
CA ASP A 124 -0.82 -9.07 11.40
C ASP A 124 -0.98 -9.92 10.12
N ALA A 125 -0.23 -11.00 9.98
CA ALA A 125 -0.38 -11.94 8.86
C ALA A 125 -1.75 -12.67 8.86
N GLN A 126 -2.42 -12.76 10.02
CA GLN A 126 -3.74 -13.38 10.17
C GLN A 126 -4.89 -12.38 10.23
N LYS A 127 -4.63 -11.05 10.23
CA LYS A 127 -5.69 -10.04 10.21
C LYS A 127 -6.46 -10.12 8.89
N ARG A 128 -7.65 -10.70 8.95
CA ARG A 128 -8.65 -10.57 7.89
C ARG A 128 -9.49 -9.33 8.17
N GLU A 129 -9.30 -8.27 7.38
CA GLU A 129 -10.15 -7.10 7.42
C GLU A 129 -11.41 -7.36 6.57
N ILE A 130 -12.57 -7.54 7.21
CA ILE A 130 -13.85 -7.67 6.53
C ILE A 130 -14.49 -6.29 6.45
N ILE A 131 -14.41 -5.66 5.28
CA ILE A 131 -15.00 -4.34 5.03
C ILE A 131 -16.48 -4.52 4.68
N ILE A 132 -17.36 -4.33 5.67
CA ILE A 132 -18.80 -4.30 5.45
C ILE A 132 -19.22 -2.86 5.09
N LYS A 133 -19.65 -2.67 3.83
CA LYS A 133 -20.27 -1.42 3.37
C LYS A 133 -21.74 -1.41 3.78
N VAL A 134 -22.15 -0.41 4.55
CA VAL A 134 -23.55 -0.19 4.95
C VAL A 134 -23.96 1.19 4.46
N GLU A 135 -24.98 1.27 3.61
CA GLU A 135 -25.42 2.51 2.97
C GLU A 135 -25.97 3.54 3.98
N ASN A 136 -26.49 3.07 5.12
CA ASN A 136 -27.06 3.93 6.15
C ASN A 136 -26.13 4.00 7.37
N GLN A 137 -25.31 5.06 7.40
CA GLN A 137 -24.32 5.29 8.46
C GLN A 137 -24.95 5.42 9.86
N ILE A 138 -26.19 5.90 9.96
CA ILE A 138 -26.93 6.03 11.21
C ILE A 138 -27.32 4.64 11.74
N LEU A 139 -27.78 3.75 10.85
CA LEU A 139 -28.05 2.36 11.19
C LEU A 139 -26.77 1.63 11.63
N LYS A 140 -25.67 1.81 10.90
CA LYS A 140 -24.36 1.23 11.25
C LYS A 140 -23.92 1.63 12.65
N ASN A 141 -23.93 2.92 12.95
CA ASN A 141 -23.52 3.43 14.26
C ASN A 141 -24.45 2.94 15.37
N LYS A 142 -25.77 2.82 15.09
CA LYS A 142 -26.75 2.25 16.02
C LYS A 142 -26.45 0.77 16.34
N TYR A 143 -26.12 -0.04 15.34
CA TYR A 143 -25.81 -1.46 15.56
C TYR A 143 -24.45 -1.69 16.19
N ILE A 144 -23.44 -0.87 15.88
CA ILE A 144 -22.14 -0.87 16.58
C ILE A 144 -22.37 -0.54 18.06
N ALA A 145 -23.07 0.55 18.36
CA ALA A 145 -23.36 0.93 19.74
C ALA A 145 -24.17 -0.14 20.47
N LEU A 146 -25.15 -0.79 19.83
CA LEU A 146 -25.92 -1.89 20.41
C LEU A 146 -25.07 -3.15 20.63
N ALA A 147 -24.14 -3.45 19.73
CA ALA A 147 -23.20 -4.55 19.89
C ALA A 147 -22.25 -4.27 21.05
N GLU A 148 -21.66 -3.08 21.12
CA GLU A 148 -20.79 -2.63 22.21
C GLU A 148 -21.53 -2.64 23.56
N LEU A 149 -22.81 -2.26 23.60
CA LEU A 149 -23.64 -2.25 24.81
C LEU A 149 -24.00 -3.67 25.29
N LYS A 150 -24.33 -4.58 24.35
CA LYS A 150 -24.76 -5.95 24.65
C LYS A 150 -23.57 -6.87 24.95
N TYR A 151 -22.39 -6.52 24.44
CA TYR A 151 -21.23 -7.39 24.39
C TYR A 151 -19.96 -6.66 24.85
N SER A 152 -20.06 -5.93 25.97
CA SER A 152 -18.99 -5.12 26.57
C SER A 152 -17.72 -5.87 27.02
N LYS A 153 -17.66 -7.19 26.79
CA LYS A 153 -16.50 -8.05 27.08
C LYS A 153 -16.42 -9.15 26.03
N LEU A 154 -15.84 -8.92 24.86
CA LEU A 154 -15.97 -9.94 23.81
C LEU A 154 -14.77 -10.14 22.87
N GLY A 155 -13.93 -11.11 23.25
CA GLY A 155 -13.43 -12.14 22.33
C GLY A 155 -14.41 -13.33 22.25
N GLY A 156 -14.21 -14.25 21.30
CA GLY A 156 -14.95 -15.52 21.18
C GLY A 156 -16.37 -15.42 20.61
N ALA A 157 -17.30 -14.74 21.29
CA ALA A 157 -18.71 -14.72 20.85
C ALA A 157 -19.01 -13.73 19.69
N LEU A 158 -18.11 -12.79 19.36
CA LEU A 158 -18.21 -11.98 18.14
C LEU A 158 -18.01 -12.88 16.90
N GLN A 159 -17.10 -13.84 17.00
CA GLN A 159 -16.85 -14.83 15.95
C GLN A 159 -18.05 -15.76 15.77
N ASN A 160 -18.69 -16.19 16.87
CA ASN A 160 -19.90 -17.00 16.80
C ASN A 160 -21.09 -16.23 16.21
N TYR A 161 -21.25 -14.94 16.57
CA TYR A 161 -22.30 -14.10 16.00
C TYR A 161 -22.10 -13.87 14.49
N LEU A 162 -20.86 -13.62 14.05
CA LEU A 162 -20.54 -13.47 12.63
C LEU A 162 -20.75 -14.78 11.84
N LEU A 163 -20.41 -15.93 12.43
CA LEU A 163 -20.70 -17.24 11.84
C LEU A 163 -22.22 -17.49 11.70
N GLU A 164 -23.01 -17.14 12.72
CA GLU A 164 -24.47 -17.25 12.67
C GLU A 164 -25.10 -16.34 11.61
N CYS A 165 -24.53 -15.14 11.41
CA CYS A 165 -24.97 -14.21 10.36
C CYS A 165 -24.65 -14.73 8.95
N LEU A 166 -23.48 -15.35 8.76
CA LEU A 166 -23.10 -15.97 7.49
C LEU A 166 -23.98 -17.18 7.15
N GLN A 167 -24.27 -18.02 8.14
CA GLN A 167 -25.10 -19.21 7.95
C GLN A 167 -26.54 -18.84 7.55
N LYS A 168 -27.09 -17.75 8.13
CA LYS A 168 -28.41 -17.21 7.74
C LYS A 168 -28.45 -16.54 6.37
N LEU A 169 -27.30 -16.10 5.86
CA LEU A 169 -27.18 -15.58 4.49
C LEU A 169 -27.15 -16.73 3.47
N GLU A 170 -26.44 -17.81 3.79
CA GLU A 170 -26.37 -19.02 2.94
C GLU A 170 -27.71 -19.76 2.85
N GLU A 171 -28.52 -19.77 3.92
CA GLU A 171 -29.84 -20.42 3.93
C GLU A 171 -30.91 -19.69 3.11
N ASN A 172 -30.70 -18.43 2.69
CA ASN A 172 -31.67 -17.63 1.95
C ASN A 172 -31.44 -17.58 0.43
N GLU A 173 -30.40 -18.22 -0.11
CA GLU A 173 -30.14 -18.27 -1.56
C GLU A 173 -30.62 -19.59 -2.20
N GLN A 174 -31.93 -19.75 -2.34
CA GLN A 174 -32.49 -20.65 -3.36
C GLN A 174 -33.05 -19.87 -4.56
N LYS A 175 -32.27 -19.98 -5.64
CA LYS A 175 -32.52 -19.69 -7.08
C LYS A 175 -32.15 -18.31 -7.62
N PRO A 176 -31.69 -18.28 -8.90
CA PRO A 176 -30.52 -17.52 -9.29
C PRO A 176 -30.89 -16.30 -10.13
N GLU A 177 -30.22 -15.20 -9.87
CA GLU A 177 -29.97 -14.19 -10.90
C GLU A 177 -28.44 -14.05 -10.99
N GLU A 178 -27.90 -14.30 -12.18
CA GLU A 178 -26.50 -13.99 -12.45
C GLU A 178 -26.26 -12.52 -12.14
N PRO A 179 -25.41 -12.17 -11.17
CA PRO A 179 -25.00 -10.79 -11.02
C PRO A 179 -24.00 -10.54 -12.13
N THR A 180 -24.39 -9.75 -13.11
CA THR A 180 -23.46 -8.95 -13.91
C THR A 180 -22.51 -8.26 -12.94
N ILE A 181 -21.27 -8.75 -12.85
CA ILE A 181 -20.21 -8.12 -12.06
C ILE A 181 -19.88 -6.79 -12.74
N SER A 182 -20.63 -5.75 -12.41
CA SER A 182 -20.22 -4.37 -12.60
C SER A 182 -19.14 -4.09 -11.55
N ARG A 183 -17.86 -4.28 -11.92
CA ARG A 183 -16.72 -3.73 -11.18
C ARG A 183 -16.83 -2.20 -11.16
N LYS A 184 -17.57 -1.64 -10.21
CA LYS A 184 -17.36 -0.23 -9.83
C LYS A 184 -16.13 -0.19 -8.94
N SER A 185 -14.98 0.17 -9.51
CA SER A 185 -13.78 0.48 -8.72
C SER A 185 -14.14 1.64 -7.79
N THR A 186 -14.05 1.43 -6.48
CA THR A 186 -14.09 2.56 -5.55
C THR A 186 -12.77 3.29 -5.66
N ARG A 187 -12.75 4.28 -6.55
CA ARG A 187 -11.78 5.36 -6.66
C ARG A 187 -11.47 5.94 -5.26
N SER A 188 -10.21 5.84 -4.79
CA SER A 188 -9.80 6.33 -3.46
C SER A 188 -8.79 7.47 -3.55
N PHE A 189 -9.16 8.66 -3.08
CA PHE A 189 -8.26 9.83 -3.02
C PHE A 189 -7.38 9.77 -1.77
N ARG A 190 -6.07 9.57 -1.95
CA ARG A 190 -5.09 9.42 -0.85
C ARG A 190 -3.84 10.30 -1.05
N PRO A 191 -3.96 11.63 -0.94
CA PRO A 191 -2.78 12.48 -0.94
C PRO A 191 -2.00 12.29 0.36
N HIS A 192 -0.68 12.32 0.25
CA HIS A 192 0.24 12.21 1.38
C HIS A 192 0.70 13.60 1.79
N ILE A 193 0.53 13.98 3.06
CA ILE A 193 1.09 15.22 3.61
C ILE A 193 2.12 14.88 4.68
N PHE A 194 3.33 15.40 4.55
CA PHE A 194 4.42 15.19 5.51
C PHE A 194 5.25 16.46 5.71
N ALA A 195 5.97 16.54 6.82
CA ALA A 195 6.93 17.60 7.08
C ALA A 195 8.28 17.25 6.43
N SER A 196 8.91 18.23 5.77
CA SER A 196 10.26 18.16 5.21
C SER A 196 11.26 18.90 6.12
N SER A 197 12.56 18.80 5.82
CA SER A 197 13.69 19.20 6.68
C SER A 197 13.72 20.67 7.10
N ASP A 198 12.98 21.53 6.42
CA ASP A 198 13.19 22.98 6.42
C ASP A 198 11.96 23.77 6.89
N ASN A 199 11.22 23.27 7.89
CA ASN A 199 9.93 23.85 8.35
C ASN A 199 8.88 23.98 7.22
N GLU A 200 9.02 23.17 6.18
CA GLU A 200 8.10 23.11 5.05
C GLU A 200 7.35 21.79 5.05
N TYR A 201 6.07 21.84 4.74
CA TYR A 201 5.24 20.67 4.52
C TYR A 201 5.17 20.38 3.02
N THR A 202 5.03 19.12 2.66
CA THR A 202 4.87 18.66 1.28
C THR A 202 3.59 17.84 1.15
N LEU A 203 2.81 18.09 0.10
CA LEU A 203 1.69 17.27 -0.35
C LEU A 203 2.10 16.52 -1.62
N LEU A 204 1.98 15.19 -1.61
CA LEU A 204 2.20 14.32 -2.76
C LEU A 204 0.91 13.64 -3.21
N LEU A 205 0.82 13.45 -4.53
CA LEU A 205 -0.21 12.65 -5.18
C LEU A 205 0.40 11.95 -6.40
N ASP A 206 0.21 10.64 -6.49
CA ASP A 206 0.74 9.74 -7.51
C ASP A 206 -0.36 8.95 -8.26
N ASP A 207 -1.61 9.03 -7.79
CA ASP A 207 -2.80 8.50 -8.48
C ASP A 207 -3.62 9.65 -9.10
N PHE A 208 -3.69 9.66 -10.43
CA PHE A 208 -4.36 10.70 -11.21
C PHE A 208 -5.68 10.26 -11.84
N ASP A 209 -6.05 8.98 -11.71
CA ASP A 209 -7.25 8.41 -12.34
C ASP A 209 -8.54 9.09 -11.85
N LEU A 210 -8.47 9.67 -10.67
CA LEU A 210 -9.53 10.42 -10.02
C LEU A 210 -9.90 11.71 -10.75
N PHE A 211 -9.00 12.25 -11.58
CA PHE A 211 -9.17 13.53 -12.29
C PHE A 211 -9.62 13.36 -13.75
N LEU A 212 -9.85 12.12 -14.17
CA LEU A 212 -10.40 11.75 -15.46
C LEU A 212 -11.93 11.57 -15.36
N THR A 213 -12.66 12.16 -16.30
CA THR A 213 -14.10 11.93 -16.47
C THR A 213 -14.37 10.51 -16.97
N GLU A 214 -15.60 10.00 -16.80
CA GLU A 214 -15.97 8.67 -17.32
C GLU A 214 -15.71 8.54 -18.83
N LYS A 215 -15.95 9.62 -19.59
CA LYS A 215 -15.65 9.66 -21.02
C LYS A 215 -14.15 9.51 -21.30
N GLN A 216 -13.31 10.24 -20.58
CA GLN A 216 -11.85 10.18 -20.75
C GLN A 216 -11.25 8.82 -20.35
N HIS A 217 -11.84 8.16 -19.35
CA HIS A 217 -11.51 6.78 -19.00
C HIS A 217 -11.84 5.80 -20.13
N SER A 218 -12.97 5.97 -20.83
CA SER A 218 -13.32 5.11 -21.96
C SER A 218 -12.52 5.35 -23.24
N GLU A 219 -11.85 6.50 -23.33
CA GLU A 219 -11.03 6.92 -24.48
C GLU A 219 -9.52 6.71 -24.24
N ASP A 220 -9.12 5.98 -23.18
CA ASP A 220 -7.72 5.78 -22.77
C ASP A 220 -6.92 7.11 -22.73
N THR A 221 -7.55 8.18 -22.25
CA THR A 221 -6.89 9.48 -22.16
C THR A 221 -5.98 9.53 -20.92
N GLU A 222 -4.69 9.74 -21.13
CA GLU A 222 -3.74 9.96 -20.03
C GLU A 222 -3.87 11.39 -19.47
N ILE A 223 -3.85 11.51 -18.14
CA ILE A 223 -3.66 12.77 -17.44
C ILE A 223 -2.38 12.68 -16.61
N ASN A 224 -1.56 13.74 -16.64
CA ASN A 224 -0.32 13.80 -15.89
C ASN A 224 -0.37 14.89 -14.82
N ALA A 225 0.67 14.96 -13.99
CA ALA A 225 0.73 15.95 -12.90
C ALA A 225 0.66 17.40 -13.38
N TYR A 226 1.20 17.72 -14.57
CA TYR A 226 1.16 19.07 -15.13
C TYR A 226 -0.26 19.50 -15.51
N ASP A 227 -1.08 18.56 -15.98
CA ASP A 227 -2.49 18.81 -16.28
C ASP A 227 -3.27 19.15 -15.00
N ILE A 228 -3.01 18.40 -13.92
CA ILE A 228 -3.60 18.64 -12.59
C ILE A 228 -3.14 20.00 -12.05
N GLU A 229 -1.84 20.28 -12.09
CA GLU A 229 -1.25 21.56 -11.69
C GLU A 229 -1.92 22.73 -12.41
N LYS A 230 -2.07 22.63 -13.74
CA LYS A 230 -2.69 23.69 -14.54
C LYS A 230 -4.16 23.92 -14.17
N ARG A 231 -4.93 22.84 -13.98
CA ARG A 231 -6.34 22.92 -13.55
C ARG A 231 -6.45 23.55 -12.16
N LEU A 232 -5.59 23.13 -11.24
CA LEU A 232 -5.56 23.63 -9.87
C LEU A 232 -5.13 25.09 -9.78
N LYS A 233 -4.09 25.50 -10.51
CA LYS A 233 -3.66 26.90 -10.58
C LYS A 233 -4.78 27.80 -11.12
N LYS A 234 -5.53 27.33 -12.13
CA LYS A 234 -6.70 28.05 -12.64
C LYS A 234 -7.79 28.19 -11.57
N TYR A 235 -8.16 27.08 -10.94
CA TYR A 235 -9.17 27.06 -9.87
C TYR A 235 -8.78 27.99 -8.72
N LEU A 236 -7.56 27.87 -8.18
CA LEU A 236 -7.11 28.70 -7.06
C LEU A 236 -6.98 30.18 -7.45
N LYS A 237 -6.66 30.51 -8.71
CA LYS A 237 -6.65 31.90 -9.16
C LYS A 237 -8.05 32.54 -9.09
N GLU A 238 -9.10 31.75 -9.29
CA GLU A 238 -10.50 32.16 -9.27
C GLU A 238 -11.10 32.12 -7.85
N THR A 239 -10.73 31.14 -7.02
CA THR A 239 -11.37 30.89 -5.72
C THR A 239 -10.54 31.29 -4.51
N ASN A 240 -9.21 31.19 -4.56
CA ASN A 240 -8.32 31.47 -3.42
C ASN A 240 -6.91 31.89 -3.88
N LYS A 241 -6.83 33.07 -4.51
CA LYS A 241 -5.57 33.64 -5.02
C LYS A 241 -4.48 33.82 -3.94
N PRO A 242 -4.80 34.15 -2.67
CA PRO A 242 -3.80 34.19 -1.61
C PRO A 242 -3.11 32.84 -1.39
N LEU A 243 -3.88 31.74 -1.33
CA LEU A 243 -3.32 30.39 -1.17
C LEU A 243 -2.36 30.04 -2.32
N LEU A 244 -2.71 30.37 -3.57
CA LEU A 244 -1.84 30.11 -4.72
C LEU A 244 -0.44 30.75 -4.58
N LYS A 245 -0.32 31.89 -3.89
CA LYS A 245 0.96 32.59 -3.72
C LYS A 245 1.87 31.96 -2.66
N THR A 246 1.33 31.12 -1.79
CA THR A 246 2.06 30.48 -0.69
C THR A 246 2.42 29.03 -0.97
N LEU A 247 2.09 28.53 -2.17
CA LEU A 247 2.34 27.16 -2.62
C LEU A 247 3.48 27.13 -3.64
N PHE A 248 4.39 26.18 -3.45
CA PHE A 248 5.50 25.90 -4.37
C PHE A 248 5.23 24.58 -5.09
N PHE A 249 5.02 24.62 -6.40
CA PHE A 249 4.72 23.44 -7.21
C PHE A 249 6.02 22.84 -7.76
N ASP A 250 6.17 21.54 -7.61
CA ASP A 250 7.36 20.78 -8.03
C ASP A 250 6.92 19.49 -8.73
N CYS A 251 6.04 19.63 -9.73
CA CYS A 251 5.39 18.50 -10.38
C CYS A 251 6.29 17.88 -11.47
N GLU A 252 6.35 16.55 -11.49
CA GLU A 252 6.93 15.73 -12.55
C GLU A 252 5.80 14.93 -13.22
N SER A 253 5.97 14.45 -14.46
CA SER A 253 4.88 13.83 -15.23
C SER A 253 4.09 12.76 -14.45
N SER A 254 4.76 11.98 -13.60
CA SER A 254 4.17 10.91 -12.77
C SER A 254 3.95 11.28 -11.30
N LEU A 255 4.34 12.48 -10.85
CA LEU A 255 4.26 12.86 -9.44
C LEU A 255 3.82 14.32 -9.30
N PHE A 256 2.67 14.52 -8.65
CA PHE A 256 2.20 15.83 -8.27
C PHE A 256 2.72 16.18 -6.87
N SER A 257 3.52 17.24 -6.77
CA SER A 257 4.14 17.68 -5.51
C SER A 257 3.93 19.17 -5.28
N VAL A 258 3.51 19.53 -4.06
CA VAL A 258 3.35 20.92 -3.63
C VAL A 258 3.88 21.13 -2.23
N ARG A 259 4.69 22.18 -2.05
CA ARG A 259 5.30 22.56 -0.78
C ARG A 259 4.72 23.85 -0.21
N SER A 260 4.71 23.98 1.11
CA SER A 260 4.28 25.17 1.84
C SER A 260 4.88 25.20 3.25
N GLN A 261 5.29 26.38 3.72
CA GLN A 261 5.74 26.60 5.10
C GLN A 261 4.60 26.53 6.14
N ASN A 262 3.36 26.43 5.68
CA ASN A 262 2.18 26.33 6.54
C ASN A 262 1.35 25.10 6.16
N LEU A 263 1.15 24.19 7.11
CA LEU A 263 0.37 22.97 6.95
C LEU A 263 -1.09 23.24 6.56
N GLU A 264 -1.69 24.31 7.10
CA GLU A 264 -3.09 24.66 6.82
C GLU A 264 -3.29 24.99 5.33
N ASN A 265 -2.28 25.55 4.66
CA ASN A 265 -2.33 25.78 3.22
C ASN A 265 -2.41 24.45 2.44
N LEU A 266 -1.72 23.40 2.89
CA LEU A 266 -1.79 22.08 2.23
C LEU A 266 -3.10 21.35 2.52
N ILE A 267 -3.69 21.56 3.70
CA ILE A 267 -5.03 21.06 4.01
C ILE A 267 -6.07 21.75 3.12
N GLN A 268 -5.94 23.07 2.90
CA GLN A 268 -6.81 23.80 1.96
C GLN A 268 -6.58 23.36 0.51
N LEU A 269 -5.34 23.07 0.13
CA LEU A 269 -4.98 22.52 -1.18
C LEU A 269 -5.61 21.15 -1.40
N GLN A 270 -5.58 20.26 -0.40
CA GLN A 270 -6.22 18.95 -0.44
C GLN A 270 -7.73 19.07 -0.71
N LYS A 271 -8.40 20.02 -0.05
CA LYS A 271 -9.83 20.31 -0.30
C LYS A 271 -10.06 20.79 -1.72
N ALA A 272 -9.20 21.65 -2.26
CA ALA A 272 -9.29 22.12 -3.64
C ALA A 272 -9.09 20.98 -4.66
N LEU A 273 -8.16 20.05 -4.39
CA LEU A 273 -7.95 18.86 -5.22
C LEU A 273 -9.15 17.90 -5.18
N LEU A 274 -9.75 17.71 -4.01
CA LEU A 274 -11.00 16.94 -3.87
C LEU A 274 -12.13 17.54 -4.71
N HIS A 275 -12.33 18.86 -4.64
CA HIS A 275 -13.32 19.54 -5.47
C HIS A 275 -13.03 19.32 -6.98
N LEU A 276 -11.77 19.40 -7.40
CA LEU A 276 -11.41 19.16 -8.80
C LEU A 276 -11.64 17.72 -9.26
N ALA A 277 -11.44 16.74 -8.36
CA ALA A 277 -11.63 15.32 -8.65
C ALA A 277 -13.11 14.92 -8.71
N PHE A 278 -13.97 15.52 -7.88
CA PHE A 278 -15.35 15.06 -7.69
C PHE A 278 -16.46 16.01 -8.17
N ASP A 279 -16.21 17.32 -8.30
CA ASP A 279 -17.26 18.27 -8.71
C ASP A 279 -17.30 18.54 -10.23
N ASN A 280 -16.33 18.01 -10.99
CA ASN A 280 -16.26 18.12 -12.46
C ASN A 280 -16.63 16.80 -13.19
N GLN A 281 -17.18 15.81 -12.47
CA GLN A 281 -17.72 14.57 -13.05
C GLN A 281 -19.24 14.68 -13.16
#